data_AF-A0A2H3BXZ5-F1
#
_entry.id   AF-A0A2H3BXZ5-F1
#
_cell.length_a   1.000
_cell.length_b   1.000
_cell.length_c   1.000
_cell.angle_alpha   90.00
_cell.angle_beta   90.00
_cell.angle_gamma   90.00
#
_symmetry.space_group_name_H-M   'P 1'
#
loop_
_entity.id
_entity.type
_entity.pdbx_description
1 polymer ?
#
loop_
_entity_poly.entity_id
_entity_poly.type
_entity_poly.pdbx_seq_one_letter_code
_entity_poly.pdbx_strand_id
1 'polypeptide(L)'
;SDEAKYWLTSTAGEYLTFSSGKHVCPGRFFAMLEIKMMLAVLIMKYDICLPEEGKRPDDSWFGPVCTPSMSAKVLLKKRERQQ
;
A
#
# COMPACT_ATOMS: atom_id res chain seq x y z
N SER A 1 -21.99 -3.12 -10.02
CA SER A 1 -22.02 -4.43 -9.35
C SER A 1 -20.73 -5.15 -9.71
N ASP A 2 -20.06 -5.78 -8.75
CA ASP A 2 -18.86 -6.64 -8.90
C ASP A 2 -17.53 -6.05 -9.44
N GLU A 3 -17.52 -4.98 -10.25
CA GLU A 3 -16.28 -4.43 -10.83
C GLU A 3 -15.34 -3.78 -9.80
N ALA A 4 -15.90 -3.11 -8.79
CA ALA A 4 -15.14 -2.53 -7.67
C ALA A 4 -14.56 -3.62 -6.73
N LYS A 5 -14.99 -4.88 -6.85
CA LYS A 5 -14.61 -5.94 -5.88
C LYS A 5 -13.18 -6.44 -6.12
N TYR A 6 -12.64 -6.26 -7.33
CA TYR A 6 -11.36 -6.83 -7.74
C TYR A 6 -10.33 -5.83 -8.27
N TRP A 7 -10.56 -4.51 -8.20
CA TRP A 7 -9.64 -3.51 -8.78
C TRP A 7 -8.18 -3.67 -8.30
N LEU A 8 -7.98 -4.02 -7.03
CA LEU A 8 -6.64 -4.22 -6.43
C LEU A 8 -5.91 -5.49 -6.89
N THR A 9 -6.65 -6.49 -7.40
CA THR A 9 -6.08 -7.73 -7.95
C THR A 9 -6.31 -7.85 -9.46
N SER A 10 -6.89 -6.80 -10.05
CA SER A 10 -7.23 -6.75 -11.46
C SER A 10 -5.96 -6.67 -12.28
N THR A 11 -6.06 -7.20 -13.50
CA THR A 11 -4.99 -7.16 -14.50
C THR A 11 -5.43 -6.37 -15.74
N ALA A 12 -6.50 -5.57 -15.56
CA ALA A 12 -7.04 -4.69 -16.59
C ALA A 12 -5.98 -3.67 -17.03
N GLY A 13 -6.03 -3.28 -18.31
CA GLY A 13 -4.94 -2.57 -18.99
C GLY A 13 -4.53 -1.23 -18.36
N GLU A 14 -5.36 -0.62 -17.51
CA GLU A 14 -5.08 0.64 -16.84
C GLU A 14 -4.27 0.47 -15.54
N TYR A 15 -4.19 -0.74 -14.97
CA TYR A 15 -3.52 -1.00 -13.68
C TYR A 15 -2.66 -2.26 -13.73
N LEU A 16 -1.36 -2.09 -13.98
CA LEU A 16 -0.39 -3.17 -14.23
C LEU A 16 0.50 -3.53 -13.03
N THR A 17 0.06 -3.23 -11.81
CA THR A 17 0.85 -3.43 -10.58
C THR A 17 1.26 -4.88 -10.35
N PHE A 18 0.46 -5.84 -10.83
CA PHE A 18 0.74 -7.27 -10.82
C PHE A 18 0.99 -7.85 -12.21
N SER A 19 1.35 -7.00 -13.19
CA SER A 19 1.45 -7.35 -14.61
C SER A 19 0.13 -7.87 -15.20
N SER A 20 0.14 -8.25 -16.48
CA SER A 20 -1.02 -8.80 -17.20
C SER A 20 -0.61 -9.94 -18.14
N GLY A 21 -1.61 -10.67 -18.64
CA GLY A 21 -1.41 -11.80 -19.56
C GLY A 21 -0.54 -12.93 -18.97
N LYS A 22 0.37 -13.46 -19.79
CA LYS A 22 1.24 -14.60 -19.43
C LYS A 22 2.21 -14.31 -18.28
N HIS A 23 2.45 -13.03 -17.99
CA HIS A 23 3.40 -12.59 -16.97
C HIS A 23 2.70 -12.06 -15.71
N VAL A 24 1.40 -12.33 -15.54
CA VAL A 24 0.67 -11.96 -14.32
C VAL A 24 1.30 -12.59 -13.09
N CYS A 25 1.44 -11.80 -12.02
CA CYS A 25 1.87 -12.31 -10.73
C CYS A 25 0.83 -13.30 -10.17
N PRO A 26 1.21 -14.58 -9.95
CA PRO A 26 0.30 -15.57 -9.38
C PRO A 26 -0.04 -15.25 -7.91
N GLY A 27 0.84 -14.55 -7.20
CA GLY A 27 0.70 -14.18 -5.80
C GLY A 27 -0.20 -12.97 -5.53
N ARG A 28 -0.78 -12.32 -6.55
CA ARG A 28 -1.52 -11.05 -6.39
C ARG A 28 -2.65 -11.09 -5.35
N PHE A 29 -3.37 -12.22 -5.25
CA PHE A 29 -4.44 -12.37 -4.26
C PHE A 29 -3.91 -12.45 -2.83
N PHE A 30 -2.83 -13.21 -2.64
CA PHE A 30 -2.18 -13.37 -1.36
C PHE A 30 -1.52 -12.05 -0.90
N ALA A 31 -0.74 -11.42 -1.78
CA ALA A 31 -0.12 -10.12 -1.49
C ALA A 31 -1.17 -9.06 -1.11
N MET A 32 -2.29 -9.02 -1.83
CA MET A 32 -3.37 -8.09 -1.49
C MET A 32 -4.06 -8.41 -0.16
N LEU A 33 -4.14 -9.67 0.23
CA LEU A 33 -4.65 -10.06 1.55
C LEU A 33 -3.70 -9.56 2.65
N GLU A 34 -2.40 -9.80 2.51
CA GLU A 34 -1.39 -9.36 3.47
C GLU A 34 -1.37 -7.83 3.62
N ILE A 35 -1.35 -7.10 2.50
CA ILE A 35 -1.37 -5.63 2.51
C ILE A 35 -2.61 -5.09 3.24
N LYS A 36 -3.79 -5.67 2.96
CA LYS A 36 -5.04 -5.27 3.63
C LYS A 36 -5.01 -5.56 5.12
N MET A 37 -4.49 -6.72 5.53
CA MET A 37 -4.35 -7.08 6.94
C MET A 37 -3.38 -6.15 7.66
N MET A 38 -2.21 -5.88 7.08
CA MET A 38 -1.23 -4.94 7.64
C MET A 38 -1.83 -3.55 7.78
N LEU A 39 -2.50 -3.04 6.74
CA LEU A 39 -3.15 -1.73 6.78
C LEU A 39 -4.24 -1.67 7.85
N ALA A 40 -5.08 -2.70 7.96
CA ALA A 40 -6.11 -2.79 8.99
C ALA A 40 -5.50 -2.74 10.41
N VAL A 41 -4.41 -3.48 10.64
CA VAL A 41 -3.70 -3.44 11.93
C VAL A 41 -3.13 -2.04 12.22
N LEU A 42 -2.53 -1.42 11.21
CA LEU A 42 -1.94 -0.08 11.31
C LEU A 42 -3.00 0.96 11.69
N ILE A 43 -4.09 1.06 10.92
CA ILE A 43 -5.13 2.08 11.15
C ILE A 43 -5.96 1.83 12.42
N MET A 44 -6.10 0.57 12.85
CA MET A 44 -6.89 0.25 14.05
C MET A 44 -6.09 0.47 15.33
N LYS A 45 -4.77 0.24 15.30
CA LYS A 45 -3.93 0.24 16.50
C LYS A 45 -3.03 1.45 16.64
N TYR A 46 -2.84 2.26 15.59
CA TYR A 46 -1.90 3.37 15.60
C TYR A 46 -2.51 4.65 15.02
N ASP A 47 -2.12 5.77 15.60
CA ASP A 47 -2.14 7.08 14.95
C ASP A 47 -0.82 7.25 14.19
N ILE A 48 -0.93 7.62 12.92
CA ILE A 48 0.17 7.67 11.97
C ILE A 48 0.28 9.07 11.43
N CYS A 49 1.43 9.72 11.63
CA CYS A 49 1.71 11.05 11.13
C CYS A 49 3.10 11.12 10.49
N LEU A 50 3.30 12.10 9.62
CA LEU A 50 4.64 12.49 9.16
C LEU A 50 5.24 13.52 10.14
N PRO A 51 6.57 13.59 10.28
CA PRO A 51 7.23 14.60 11.11
C PRO A 51 6.91 16.04 10.69
N GLU A 52 6.70 16.26 9.40
CA GLU A 52 6.25 17.53 8.83
C GLU A 52 4.83 17.33 8.31
N GLU A 53 3.87 18.10 8.83
CA GLU A 53 2.47 18.03 8.40
C GLU A 53 2.30 18.48 6.93
N GLY A 54 1.50 17.74 6.18
CA GLY A 54 1.12 18.11 4.81
C GLY A 54 2.17 17.87 3.72
N LYS A 55 3.40 17.47 4.07
CA LYS A 55 4.46 17.21 3.07
C LYS A 55 4.81 15.72 3.00
N ARG A 56 4.39 15.06 1.91
CA ARG A 56 4.85 13.70 1.58
C ARG A 56 6.34 13.77 1.18
N PRO A 57 7.22 12.91 1.72
CA PRO A 57 8.60 12.79 1.23
C PRO A 57 8.64 12.43 -0.25
N ASP A 58 9.63 12.96 -0.96
CA ASP A 58 9.83 12.66 -2.37
C ASP A 58 10.12 11.17 -2.60
N ASP A 59 9.66 10.65 -3.74
CA ASP A 59 9.91 9.27 -4.12
C ASP A 59 11.36 9.09 -4.60
N SER A 60 11.92 7.91 -4.31
CA SER A 60 13.21 7.46 -4.85
C SER A 60 12.99 6.65 -6.13
N TRP A 61 13.63 7.09 -7.20
CA TRP A 61 13.56 6.44 -8.52
C TRP A 61 14.81 5.61 -8.81
N PHE A 62 14.61 4.38 -9.23
CA PHE A 62 15.66 3.50 -9.76
C PHE A 62 15.23 3.00 -11.15
N GLY A 63 15.63 3.74 -12.19
CA GLY A 63 15.13 3.52 -13.53
C GLY A 63 13.59 3.63 -13.57
N PRO A 64 12.85 2.62 -14.06
CA PRO A 64 11.39 2.65 -14.10
C PRO A 64 10.74 2.34 -12.74
N VAL A 65 11.51 2.00 -11.71
CA VAL A 65 10.98 1.63 -10.40
C VAL A 65 10.88 2.88 -9.53
N CYS A 66 9.66 3.20 -9.11
CA CYS A 66 9.37 4.24 -8.12
C CYS A 66 9.20 3.58 -6.74
N THR A 67 9.93 4.08 -5.75
CA THR A 67 9.88 3.61 -4.36
C THR A 67 9.71 4.79 -3.42
N PRO A 68 9.06 4.62 -2.25
CA PRO A 68 9.09 5.66 -1.23
C PRO A 68 10.52 5.90 -0.75
N SER A 69 10.81 7.12 -0.26
CA SER A 69 12.12 7.43 0.33
C SER A 69 12.44 6.50 1.50
N MET A 70 13.61 5.85 1.43
CA MET A 70 14.10 4.92 2.46
C MET A 70 14.65 5.63 3.71
N SER A 71 14.84 6.95 3.66
CA SER A 71 15.27 7.77 4.80
C SER A 71 14.12 8.54 5.47
N ALA A 72 12.93 8.49 4.86
CA ALA A 72 11.73 9.10 5.43
C ALA A 72 11.38 8.47 6.78
N LYS A 73 10.94 9.32 7.71
CA LYS A 73 10.47 8.90 9.02
C LYS A 73 8.94 8.97 9.07
N VAL A 74 8.35 8.03 9.80
CA VAL A 74 6.92 8.01 10.12
C VAL A 74 6.80 7.96 11.63
N LEU A 75 5.93 8.81 12.19
CA LEU A 75 5.62 8.82 13.60
C LEU A 75 4.44 7.88 13.86
N LEU A 76 4.63 6.91 14.75
CA LEU A 76 3.61 5.94 15.14
C LEU A 76 3.31 6.08 16.62
N LYS A 77 2.06 6.41 16.95
CA LYS A 77 1.57 6.39 18.33
C LYS A 77 0.56 5.26 18.48
N LYS A 78 0.81 4.34 19.42
CA LYS A 78 -0.16 3.27 19.72
C LYS A 78 -1.42 3.88 20.33
N ARG A 79 -2.59 3.51 19.81
CA ARG A 79 -3.89 3.89 20.35
C ARG A 79 -4.17 3.11 21.63
N GLU A 80 -4.69 3.81 22.63
CA GLU A 80 -5.28 3.15 23.79
C GLU A 80 -6.60 2.51 23.36
N ARG A 81 -6.79 1.23 23.70
CA ARG A 81 -8.07 0.58 23.45
C ARG A 81 -9.10 1.24 24.36
N GLN A 82 -10.05 1.96 23.78
CA GLN A 82 -11.33 2.17 24.45
C GLN A 82 -11.95 0.77 24.60
N GLN A 83 -11.84 0.23 25.82
CA GLN A 83 -12.56 -0.96 26.25
C GLN A 83 -13.88 -0.51 26.86
#